data_AF-A0A1Q5JV87-F1
#
_entry.id   AF-A0A1Q5JV87-F1
#
_cell.length_a   1.000
_cell.length_b   1.000
_cell.length_c   1.000
_cell.angle_alpha   90.00
_cell.angle_beta   90.00
_cell.angle_gamma   90.00
#
_symmetry.space_group_name_H-M   'P 1'
#
loop_
_entity.id
_entity.type
_entity.pdbx_description
1 polymer ?
#
loop_
_entity_poly.entity_id
_entity_poly.type
_entity_poly.pdbx_seq_one_letter_code
_entity_poly.pdbx_strand_id
1 'polypeptide(L)'
;MAWITGFMLASLVVLAVAGPLFCGAAADRPDPSAVLQGPSAAHPVGTDGLGRDLLARILTAARPSLLLALAAVLLGATAGVLLGACTAVVGRRVRRLVAGLISLLLAFPALLVAMFLAVVFGAGTTGAVAALAAASVPGFARLAQTLAAGVAGTDHLAAARVLGLGRLRLLGRHVLPNIAEPLLLSVTTAAGTALVALSGLSFLGLGVQPPGYDWGQLLSQGLDRIYADPLPALAPGLALLYAALTCQLLGEVLAGGAARRGPLVRIPGQRSVPRGPAEERSGSPAGEGQVLQVDGLTVELPTPAGPVRPVRGVSLSLGRGEIVGLVGESGSGKSLTALAVADLLPYGARVSRRTLRLLGTDLGTLTRKKRDRHLATGLSMIFQNPASALNPSLRIGTQLTEAVRAHRGASRAEATAQAAEALRRVGLSPLLLRSRPYELSGGQRQRVMIAAGLMVRPGLIIADEPTTALDVTVQRQITRLLVDIRRDTSAAILFISHDVALVTEFCERVLVMYAGTLVEALPVGRLATGARHPYTRQLVASVPDLTADRDRPLPTIEGGPPDPLALPSGCAFEARCPRRRDRCAEQAPPLDDLGTGHRVACWYPLPVTAAPKTVTAS
;
A
#
# COMPACT_ATOMS: atom_id res chain seq x y z
N MET A 1 -19.18 -15.61 9.22
CA MET A 1 -18.31 -15.45 10.40
C MET A 1 -18.71 -14.24 11.25
N ALA A 2 -18.66 -13.00 10.74
CA ALA A 2 -18.96 -11.79 11.53
C ALA A 2 -20.33 -11.79 12.26
N TRP A 3 -21.40 -12.27 11.62
CA TRP A 3 -22.73 -12.38 12.24
C TRP A 3 -22.78 -13.38 13.41
N ILE A 4 -22.08 -14.51 13.29
CA ILE A 4 -21.99 -15.54 14.32
C ILE A 4 -21.24 -14.97 15.54
N THR A 5 -20.09 -14.35 15.30
CA THR A 5 -19.30 -13.69 16.35
C THR A 5 -20.09 -12.57 17.04
N GLY A 6 -20.86 -11.78 16.29
CA GLY A 6 -21.71 -10.73 16.84
C GLY A 6 -22.82 -11.27 17.75
N PHE A 7 -23.46 -12.37 17.36
CA PHE A 7 -24.46 -13.04 18.19
C PHE A 7 -23.85 -13.61 19.49
N MET A 8 -22.70 -14.28 19.39
CA MET A 8 -21.99 -14.82 20.56
C MET A 8 -21.54 -13.72 21.53
N LEU A 9 -21.11 -12.57 21.02
CA LEU A 9 -20.77 -11.44 21.88
C LEU A 9 -22.01 -10.86 22.57
N ALA A 10 -23.11 -10.71 21.84
CA ALA A 10 -24.36 -10.20 22.39
C ALA A 10 -24.90 -11.12 23.50
N SER A 11 -24.86 -12.44 23.31
CA SER A 11 -25.28 -13.40 24.33
C SER A 11 -24.42 -13.33 25.60
N LEU A 12 -23.09 -13.20 25.47
CA LEU A 12 -22.19 -13.01 26.62
C LEU A 12 -22.47 -11.72 27.39
N VAL A 13 -22.72 -10.61 26.68
CA VAL A 13 -23.05 -9.32 27.31
C VAL A 13 -24.38 -9.43 28.05
N VAL A 14 -25.38 -10.06 27.45
CA VAL A 14 -26.66 -10.33 28.10
C VAL A 14 -26.45 -11.19 29.35
N LEU A 15 -25.66 -12.26 29.26
CA LEU A 15 -25.33 -13.13 30.40
C LEU A 15 -24.67 -12.36 31.55
N ALA A 16 -23.69 -11.52 31.23
CA ALA A 16 -22.92 -10.74 32.20
C ALA A 16 -23.76 -9.65 32.90
N VAL A 17 -24.78 -9.12 32.23
CA VAL A 17 -25.65 -8.07 32.78
C VAL A 17 -26.86 -8.69 33.49
N ALA A 18 -27.57 -9.60 32.83
CA ALA A 18 -28.81 -10.19 33.31
C ALA A 18 -28.56 -11.30 34.35
N GLY A 19 -27.49 -12.08 34.24
CA GLY A 19 -27.18 -13.18 35.15
C GLY A 19 -27.20 -12.76 36.62
N PRO A 20 -26.40 -11.75 37.03
CA PRO A 20 -26.41 -11.25 38.41
C PRO A 20 -27.75 -10.63 38.85
N LEU A 21 -28.51 -10.01 37.93
CA LEU A 21 -29.78 -9.35 38.24
C LEU A 21 -30.89 -10.36 38.54
N PHE A 22 -30.97 -11.44 37.77
CA PHE A 22 -32.04 -12.44 37.91
C PHE A 22 -31.64 -13.62 38.79
N CYS A 23 -30.37 -14.03 38.76
CA CYS A 23 -29.89 -15.24 39.43
C CYS A 23 -29.10 -14.95 40.71
N GLY A 24 -28.69 -13.70 40.97
CA GLY A 24 -27.79 -13.39 42.10
C GLY A 24 -28.35 -13.78 43.47
N ALA A 25 -29.63 -13.48 43.72
CA ALA A 25 -30.29 -13.84 44.98
C ALA A 25 -30.45 -15.36 45.17
N ALA A 26 -30.61 -16.11 44.07
CA ALA A 26 -30.69 -17.57 44.09
C ALA A 26 -29.30 -18.23 44.21
N ALA A 27 -28.27 -17.62 43.60
CA ALA A 27 -26.91 -18.11 43.56
C ALA A 27 -26.23 -18.15 44.95
N ASP A 28 -26.58 -17.21 45.83
CA ASP A 28 -25.96 -17.07 47.15
C ASP A 28 -26.81 -17.66 48.29
N ARG A 29 -28.02 -18.16 48.00
CA ARG A 29 -28.95 -18.71 49.00
C ARG A 29 -28.58 -20.16 49.33
N PRO A 30 -28.06 -20.46 50.55
CA PRO A 30 -27.77 -21.83 50.94
C PRO A 30 -29.06 -22.62 51.23
N ASP A 31 -29.08 -23.89 50.84
CA ASP A 31 -30.16 -24.83 51.14
C ASP A 31 -29.57 -26.13 51.74
N PRO A 32 -29.59 -26.28 53.07
CA PRO A 32 -29.05 -27.48 53.73
C PRO A 32 -29.72 -28.80 53.31
N SER A 33 -30.93 -28.75 52.73
CA SER A 33 -31.67 -29.93 52.28
C SER A 33 -31.24 -30.41 50.88
N ALA A 34 -30.60 -29.55 50.10
CA ALA A 34 -30.15 -29.80 48.75
C ALA A 34 -28.61 -29.83 48.65
N VAL A 35 -27.89 -30.14 49.73
CA VAL A 35 -26.42 -30.18 49.71
C VAL A 35 -25.95 -31.26 48.75
N LEU A 36 -25.12 -30.86 47.78
CA LEU A 36 -24.39 -31.79 46.93
C LEU A 36 -25.29 -32.72 46.10
N GLN A 37 -26.48 -32.23 45.76
CA GLN A 37 -27.45 -32.88 44.88
C GLN A 37 -27.01 -32.83 43.42
N GLY A 38 -27.14 -33.97 42.73
CA GLY A 38 -26.93 -34.07 41.29
C GLY A 38 -28.01 -33.35 40.47
N PRO A 39 -27.93 -33.41 39.12
CA PRO A 39 -28.86 -32.72 38.24
C PRO A 39 -30.31 -33.15 38.46
N SER A 40 -31.21 -32.18 38.65
CA SER A 40 -32.64 -32.41 38.86
C SER A 40 -33.47 -31.33 38.16
N ALA A 41 -34.79 -31.49 38.11
CA ALA A 41 -35.68 -30.48 37.52
C ALA A 41 -35.63 -29.13 38.26
N ALA A 42 -35.34 -29.15 39.57
CA ALA A 42 -35.16 -27.95 40.39
C ALA A 42 -33.74 -27.36 40.25
N HIS A 43 -32.74 -28.21 40.05
CA HIS A 43 -31.32 -27.85 39.93
C HIS A 43 -30.70 -28.47 38.67
N PRO A 44 -30.83 -27.84 37.49
CA PRO A 44 -30.43 -28.45 36.21
C PRO A 44 -28.95 -28.82 36.10
N VAL A 45 -28.07 -28.14 36.85
CA VAL A 45 -26.63 -28.40 36.92
C VAL A 45 -26.23 -29.02 38.26
N GLY A 46 -27.20 -29.23 39.16
CA GLY A 46 -26.97 -29.65 40.55
C GLY A 46 -26.64 -28.48 41.48
N THR A 47 -26.19 -28.83 42.68
CA THR A 47 -25.92 -27.89 43.78
C THR A 47 -24.52 -28.08 44.37
N ASP A 48 -23.98 -27.02 44.97
CA ASP A 48 -22.66 -27.04 45.60
C ASP A 48 -22.65 -27.63 47.04
N GLY A 49 -21.49 -27.55 47.69
CA GLY A 49 -21.26 -28.00 49.08
C GLY A 49 -22.10 -27.31 50.14
N LEU A 50 -22.82 -26.25 49.79
CA LEU A 50 -23.71 -25.47 50.65
C LEU A 50 -25.18 -25.52 50.15
N GLY A 51 -25.46 -26.41 49.19
CA GLY A 51 -26.78 -26.59 48.58
C GLY A 51 -27.23 -25.43 47.70
N ARG A 52 -26.29 -24.61 47.20
CA ARG A 52 -26.61 -23.49 46.32
C ARG A 52 -26.67 -23.96 44.87
N ASP A 53 -27.59 -23.40 44.09
CA ASP A 53 -27.79 -23.78 42.69
C ASP A 53 -26.58 -23.43 41.81
N LEU A 54 -25.96 -24.44 41.20
CA LEU A 54 -24.75 -24.26 40.39
C LEU A 54 -25.01 -23.51 39.08
N LEU A 55 -26.19 -23.67 38.47
CA LEU A 55 -26.52 -22.95 37.24
C LEU A 55 -26.62 -21.45 37.53
N ALA A 56 -27.34 -21.06 38.58
CA ALA A 56 -27.45 -19.69 39.04
C ALA A 56 -26.07 -19.09 39.38
N ARG A 57 -25.18 -19.87 40.01
CA ARG A 57 -23.80 -19.46 40.29
C ARG A 57 -22.97 -19.29 39.01
N ILE A 58 -23.08 -20.19 38.02
CA ILE A 58 -22.36 -20.07 36.73
C ILE A 58 -22.82 -18.84 35.95
N LEU A 59 -24.13 -18.58 35.90
CA LEU A 59 -24.70 -17.40 35.24
C LEU A 59 -24.28 -16.10 35.93
N THR A 60 -24.26 -16.10 37.26
CA THR A 60 -23.82 -14.93 38.06
C THR A 60 -22.31 -14.70 37.95
N ALA A 61 -21.52 -15.78 37.86
CA ALA A 61 -20.06 -15.75 37.71
C ALA A 61 -19.58 -15.18 36.36
N ALA A 62 -20.45 -15.12 35.35
CA ALA A 62 -20.12 -14.54 34.05
C ALA A 62 -19.60 -13.09 34.17
N ARG A 63 -20.22 -12.29 35.04
CA ARG A 63 -19.84 -10.89 35.25
C ARG A 63 -18.44 -10.73 35.86
N PRO A 64 -18.13 -11.30 37.04
CA PRO A 64 -16.78 -11.17 37.61
C PRO A 64 -15.72 -11.80 36.71
N SER A 65 -15.98 -12.97 36.07
CA SER A 65 -15.00 -13.60 35.16
C SER A 65 -14.62 -12.69 33.99
N LEU A 66 -15.60 -12.08 33.32
CA LEU A 66 -15.34 -11.19 32.18
C LEU A 66 -14.72 -9.86 32.60
N LEU A 67 -15.19 -9.24 33.69
CA LEU A 67 -14.69 -7.95 34.16
C LEU A 67 -13.24 -8.04 34.65
N LEU A 68 -12.88 -9.11 35.37
CA LEU A 68 -11.52 -9.30 35.88
C LEU A 68 -10.53 -9.58 34.73
N ALA A 69 -10.92 -10.40 33.76
CA ALA A 69 -10.12 -10.64 32.56
C ALA A 69 -9.91 -9.36 31.75
N LEU A 70 -10.98 -8.58 31.53
CA LEU A 70 -10.90 -7.29 30.84
C LEU A 70 -10.02 -6.30 31.59
N ALA A 71 -10.14 -6.21 32.91
CA ALA A 71 -9.32 -5.34 33.75
C ALA A 71 -7.83 -5.71 33.65
N ALA A 72 -7.50 -7.00 33.75
CA ALA A 72 -6.12 -7.48 33.64
C ALA A 72 -5.51 -7.12 32.27
N VAL A 73 -6.25 -7.35 31.18
CA VAL A 73 -5.77 -7.02 29.82
C VAL A 73 -5.66 -5.53 29.61
N LEU A 74 -6.62 -4.72 30.05
CA LEU A 74 -6.54 -3.27 29.90
C LEU A 74 -5.36 -2.68 30.68
N LEU A 75 -5.09 -3.17 31.90
CA LEU A 75 -3.93 -2.76 32.69
C LEU A 75 -2.61 -3.19 32.02
N GLY A 76 -2.52 -4.46 31.58
CA GLY A 76 -1.33 -4.97 30.90
C GLY A 76 -1.07 -4.31 29.55
N ALA A 77 -2.13 -4.09 28.75
CA ALA A 77 -2.05 -3.42 27.46
C ALA A 77 -1.68 -1.95 27.61
N THR A 78 -2.28 -1.22 28.56
CA THR A 78 -1.92 0.19 28.78
C THR A 78 -0.46 0.34 29.20
N ALA A 79 -0.01 -0.43 30.19
CA ALA A 79 1.39 -0.42 30.64
C ALA A 79 2.35 -0.87 29.52
N GLY A 80 2.02 -1.97 28.83
CA GLY A 80 2.82 -2.51 27.73
C GLY A 80 2.92 -1.55 26.55
N VAL A 81 1.80 -0.98 26.09
CA VAL A 81 1.78 -0.02 24.99
C VAL A 81 2.58 1.23 25.33
N LEU A 82 2.45 1.77 26.55
CA LEU A 82 3.24 2.92 26.99
C LEU A 82 4.74 2.59 27.01
N LEU A 83 5.11 1.41 27.54
CA LEU A 83 6.50 0.95 27.60
C LEU A 83 7.09 0.70 26.20
N GLY A 84 6.32 0.09 25.30
CA GLY A 84 6.74 -0.22 23.93
C GLY A 84 6.81 1.03 23.05
N ALA A 85 5.78 1.88 23.09
CA ALA A 85 5.74 3.10 22.28
C ALA A 85 6.77 4.14 22.74
N CYS A 86 7.13 4.19 24.03
CA CYS A 86 8.17 5.11 24.50
C CYS A 86 9.55 4.81 23.86
N THR A 87 9.79 3.59 23.39
CA THR A 87 11.02 3.22 22.67
C THR A 87 11.24 4.05 21.39
N ALA A 88 10.17 4.61 20.79
CA ALA A 88 10.24 5.46 19.62
C ALA A 88 10.80 6.86 19.90
N VAL A 89 10.77 7.32 21.16
CA VAL A 89 11.15 8.70 21.56
C VAL A 89 12.38 8.76 22.45
N VAL A 90 12.83 7.64 23.02
CA VAL A 90 14.04 7.56 23.86
C VAL A 90 15.32 7.34 23.03
N GLY A 91 16.47 7.63 23.64
CA GLY A 91 17.78 7.51 22.99
C GLY A 91 18.21 6.08 22.67
N ARG A 92 19.18 5.92 21.76
CA ARG A 92 19.64 4.62 21.21
C ARG A 92 20.16 3.64 22.27
N ARG A 93 20.66 4.13 23.42
CA ARG A 93 21.12 3.29 24.55
C ARG A 93 19.93 2.76 25.36
N VAL A 94 19.05 3.66 25.81
CA VAL A 94 17.83 3.31 26.57
C VAL A 94 16.94 2.37 25.75
N ARG A 95 16.75 2.65 24.47
CA ARG A 95 15.99 1.77 23.57
C ARG A 95 16.55 0.34 23.52
N ARG A 96 17.88 0.17 23.48
CA ARG A 96 18.51 -1.16 23.48
C ARG A 96 18.30 -1.88 24.81
N LEU A 97 18.42 -1.17 25.93
CA LEU A 97 18.16 -1.73 27.26
C LEU A 97 16.70 -2.19 27.40
N VAL A 98 15.74 -1.32 27.05
CA VAL A 98 14.30 -1.64 27.12
C VAL A 98 13.95 -2.81 26.20
N ALA A 99 14.50 -2.84 24.97
CA ALA A 99 14.28 -3.96 24.05
C ALA A 99 14.88 -5.28 24.57
N GLY A 100 16.04 -5.22 25.22
CA GLY A 100 16.68 -6.37 25.86
C GLY A 100 15.85 -6.92 27.02
N LEU A 101 15.37 -6.03 27.90
CA LEU A 101 14.50 -6.38 29.01
C LEU A 101 13.18 -7.04 28.54
N ILE A 102 12.52 -6.44 27.54
CA ILE A 102 11.31 -7.02 26.94
C ILE A 102 11.59 -8.42 26.39
N SER A 103 12.70 -8.61 25.67
CA SER A 103 13.07 -9.90 25.09
C SER A 103 13.40 -10.94 26.16
N LEU A 104 14.03 -10.55 27.27
CA LEU A 104 14.30 -11.42 28.41
C LEU A 104 12.99 -11.85 29.11
N LEU A 105 12.06 -10.92 29.33
CA LEU A 105 10.78 -11.21 29.96
C LEU A 105 9.91 -12.15 29.12
N LEU A 106 10.01 -12.06 27.78
CA LEU A 106 9.32 -12.96 26.86
C LEU A 106 9.90 -14.38 26.80
N ALA A 107 11.08 -14.62 27.38
CA ALA A 107 11.67 -15.96 27.43
C ALA A 107 10.90 -16.90 28.38
N PHE A 108 10.12 -16.34 29.31
CA PHE A 108 9.33 -17.10 30.28
C PHE A 108 7.86 -17.19 29.86
N PRO A 109 7.21 -18.36 30.01
CA PRO A 109 5.77 -18.49 29.78
C PRO A 109 4.97 -17.53 30.68
N ALA A 110 4.06 -16.75 30.07
CA ALA A 110 3.30 -15.71 30.79
C ALA A 110 2.49 -16.26 31.98
N LEU A 111 1.96 -17.48 31.88
CA LEU A 111 1.19 -18.10 32.97
C LEU A 111 2.08 -18.42 34.19
N LEU A 112 3.33 -18.85 33.98
CA LEU A 112 4.25 -19.12 35.09
C LEU A 112 4.64 -17.82 35.81
N VAL A 113 4.89 -16.76 35.03
CA VAL A 113 5.15 -15.43 35.59
C VAL A 113 3.94 -14.91 36.35
N ALA A 114 2.73 -15.08 35.80
CA ALA A 114 1.50 -14.69 36.48
C ALA A 114 1.27 -15.48 37.78
N MET A 115 1.54 -16.79 37.80
CA MET A 115 1.41 -17.60 39.01
C MET A 115 2.40 -17.16 40.10
N PHE A 116 3.66 -16.94 39.74
CA PHE A 116 4.67 -16.41 40.66
C PHE A 116 4.27 -15.03 41.21
N LEU A 117 3.86 -14.11 40.33
CA LEU A 117 3.44 -12.77 40.73
C LEU A 117 2.14 -12.78 41.54
N ALA A 118 1.23 -13.73 41.33
CA ALA A 118 0.01 -13.85 42.12
C ALA A 118 0.32 -14.23 43.56
N VAL A 119 1.32 -15.09 43.78
CA VAL A 119 1.82 -15.40 45.13
C VAL A 119 2.46 -14.17 45.77
N VAL A 120 3.27 -13.42 45.01
CA VAL A 120 3.97 -12.22 45.49
C VAL A 120 3.01 -11.07 45.82
N PHE A 121 2.00 -10.82 44.98
CA PHE A 121 1.00 -9.78 45.20
C PHE A 121 -0.10 -10.18 46.19
N GLY A 122 -0.10 -11.44 46.63
CA GLY A 122 -1.09 -12.01 47.54
C GLY A 122 -2.23 -12.71 46.79
N ALA A 123 -2.62 -13.89 47.27
CA ALA A 123 -3.75 -14.64 46.72
C ALA A 123 -5.05 -13.82 46.87
N GLY A 124 -5.84 -13.77 45.80
CA GLY A 124 -7.04 -12.94 45.76
C GLY A 124 -7.29 -12.32 44.40
N THR A 125 -8.47 -11.71 44.28
CA THR A 125 -8.94 -11.08 43.04
C THR A 125 -7.99 -9.98 42.54
N THR A 126 -7.53 -9.12 43.45
CA THR A 126 -6.62 -8.01 43.13
C THR A 126 -5.23 -8.50 42.76
N GLY A 127 -4.67 -9.45 43.52
CA GLY A 127 -3.36 -10.02 43.25
C GLY A 127 -3.30 -10.79 41.93
N ALA A 128 -4.32 -11.58 41.62
CA ALA A 128 -4.40 -12.31 40.36
C ALA A 128 -4.55 -11.38 39.14
N VAL A 129 -5.37 -10.33 39.24
CA VAL A 129 -5.49 -9.31 38.18
C VAL A 129 -4.16 -8.58 37.98
N ALA A 130 -3.51 -8.14 39.05
CA ALA A 130 -2.23 -7.44 38.99
C ALA A 130 -1.12 -8.33 38.40
N ALA A 131 -1.09 -9.61 38.80
CA ALA A 131 -0.14 -10.59 38.31
C ALA A 131 -0.29 -10.87 36.82
N LEU A 132 -1.52 -11.07 36.36
CA LEU A 132 -1.81 -11.30 34.95
C LEU A 132 -1.58 -10.05 34.09
N ALA A 133 -1.94 -8.86 34.62
CA ALA A 133 -1.63 -7.59 33.98
C ALA A 133 -0.11 -7.45 33.78
N ALA A 134 0.68 -7.65 34.84
CA ALA A 134 2.14 -7.58 34.79
C ALA A 134 2.74 -8.61 33.81
N ALA A 135 2.24 -9.85 33.81
CA ALA A 135 2.71 -10.91 32.92
C ALA A 135 2.38 -10.66 31.44
N SER A 136 1.35 -9.87 31.13
CA SER A 136 0.98 -9.52 29.74
C SER A 136 1.68 -8.27 29.20
N VAL A 137 2.28 -7.44 30.07
CA VAL A 137 3.05 -6.24 29.68
C VAL A 137 4.10 -6.51 28.60
N PRO A 138 4.96 -7.56 28.69
CA PRO A 138 6.04 -7.76 27.71
C PRO A 138 5.52 -8.01 26.29
N GLY A 139 4.43 -8.75 26.15
CA GLY A 139 3.81 -9.05 24.84
C GLY A 139 3.31 -7.78 24.16
N PHE A 140 2.51 -6.97 24.88
CA PHE A 140 2.04 -5.68 24.37
C PHE A 140 3.17 -4.69 24.12
N ALA A 141 4.18 -4.65 24.99
CA ALA A 141 5.35 -3.80 24.82
C ALA A 141 6.14 -4.15 23.56
N ARG A 142 6.34 -5.44 23.27
CA ARG A 142 7.00 -5.88 22.05
C ARG A 142 6.22 -5.48 20.80
N LEU A 143 4.90 -5.67 20.80
CA LEU A 143 4.07 -5.33 19.66
C LEU A 143 4.02 -3.82 19.42
N ALA A 144 3.80 -3.02 20.47
CA ALA A 144 3.84 -1.56 20.40
C ALA A 144 5.23 -1.04 19.98
N GLN A 145 6.32 -1.65 20.45
CA GLN A 145 7.68 -1.31 20.02
C GLN A 145 7.87 -1.53 18.51
N THR A 146 7.44 -2.69 17.99
CA THR A 146 7.57 -3.03 16.56
C THR A 146 6.79 -2.04 15.70
N LEU A 147 5.53 -1.77 16.06
CA LEU A 147 4.67 -0.85 15.31
C LEU A 147 5.17 0.60 15.40
N ALA A 148 5.57 1.04 16.60
CA ALA A 148 6.09 2.38 16.80
C ALA A 148 7.42 2.61 16.06
N ALA A 149 8.25 1.58 15.92
CA ALA A 149 9.47 1.65 15.11
C ALA A 149 9.16 1.88 13.62
N GLY A 150 8.12 1.23 13.08
CA GLY A 150 7.64 1.45 11.71
C GLY A 150 7.17 2.90 11.48
N VAL A 151 6.40 3.46 12.42
CA VAL A 151 5.93 4.85 12.34
C VAL A 151 7.07 5.85 12.59
N ALA A 152 8.03 5.53 13.46
CA ALA A 152 9.15 6.42 13.79
C ALA A 152 10.12 6.67 12.63
N GLY A 153 10.10 5.82 11.60
CA GLY A 153 10.89 5.95 10.37
C GLY A 153 10.27 6.84 9.28
N THR A 154 9.12 7.45 9.55
CA THR A 154 8.39 8.27 8.57
C THR A 154 8.78 9.74 8.58
N ASP A 155 8.72 10.40 7.42
CA ASP A 155 9.16 11.79 7.27
C ASP A 155 8.32 12.80 8.08
N HIS A 156 7.04 12.50 8.34
CA HIS A 156 6.17 13.38 9.13
C HIS A 156 6.59 13.44 10.60
N LEU A 157 7.15 12.34 11.13
CA LEU A 157 7.62 12.26 12.51
C LEU A 157 9.02 12.89 12.66
N ALA A 158 9.83 12.83 11.62
CA ALA A 158 11.08 13.59 11.51
C ALA A 158 10.80 15.11 11.44
N ALA A 159 9.82 15.53 10.64
CA ALA A 159 9.39 16.94 10.56
C ALA A 159 8.85 17.46 11.90
N ALA A 160 8.06 16.65 12.62
CA ALA A 160 7.58 17.01 13.96
C ALA A 160 8.71 17.24 14.97
N ARG A 161 9.80 16.45 14.91
CA ARG A 161 11.00 16.65 15.75
C ARG A 161 11.73 17.95 15.40
N VAL A 162 11.85 18.27 14.12
CA VAL A 162 12.51 19.51 13.64
C VAL A 162 11.74 20.76 14.08
N LEU A 163 10.41 20.67 14.17
CA LEU A 163 9.54 21.75 14.69
C LEU A 163 9.57 21.89 16.22
N GLY A 164 10.45 21.18 16.92
CA GLY A 164 10.62 21.31 18.38
C GLY A 164 9.50 20.71 19.21
N LEU A 165 8.67 19.83 18.64
CA LEU A 165 7.60 19.16 19.40
C LEU A 165 8.23 18.25 20.48
N GLY A 166 7.78 18.45 21.72
CA GLY A 166 8.21 17.63 22.85
C GLY A 166 7.89 16.15 22.64
N ARG A 167 8.77 15.28 23.19
CA ARG A 167 8.71 13.82 23.02
C ARG A 167 7.34 13.21 23.36
N LEU A 168 6.68 13.72 24.40
CA LEU A 168 5.35 13.27 24.83
C LEU A 168 4.24 13.67 23.86
N ARG A 169 4.27 14.91 23.32
CA ARG A 169 3.30 15.35 22.31
C ARG A 169 3.48 14.59 20.99
N LEU A 170 4.71 14.26 20.66
CA LEU A 170 5.03 13.47 19.47
C LEU A 170 4.48 12.05 19.59
N LEU A 171 4.66 11.42 20.75
CA LEU A 171 4.09 10.11 21.05
C LEU A 171 2.55 10.11 20.99
N GLY A 172 1.91 11.03 21.73
CA GLY A 172 0.46 11.08 21.88
C GLY A 172 -0.30 11.51 20.61
N ARG A 173 0.28 12.40 19.81
CA ARG A 173 -0.40 12.97 18.63
C ARG A 173 -0.05 12.28 17.31
N HIS A 174 1.11 11.61 17.23
CA HIS A 174 1.62 11.08 15.96
C HIS A 174 1.96 9.59 15.99
N VAL A 175 2.38 9.02 17.13
CA VAL A 175 2.72 7.59 17.19
C VAL A 175 1.48 6.76 17.56
N LEU A 176 0.88 7.02 18.73
CA LEU A 176 -0.23 6.22 19.26
C LEU A 176 -1.43 6.13 18.31
N PRO A 177 -1.93 7.22 17.68
CA PRO A 177 -3.06 7.13 16.77
C PRO A 177 -2.79 6.26 15.53
N ASN A 178 -1.54 6.19 15.07
CA ASN A 178 -1.17 5.42 13.88
C ASN A 178 -0.94 3.93 14.16
N ILE A 179 -0.80 3.54 15.43
CA ILE A 179 -0.64 2.13 15.84
C ILE A 179 -1.84 1.60 16.63
N ALA A 180 -2.84 2.46 16.92
CA ALA A 180 -4.00 2.12 17.73
C ALA A 180 -4.84 0.99 17.13
N GLU A 181 -4.98 0.93 15.81
CA GLU A 181 -5.81 -0.08 15.14
C GLU A 181 -5.26 -1.51 15.36
N PRO A 182 -4.00 -1.84 15.03
CA PRO A 182 -3.42 -3.14 15.39
C PRO A 182 -3.41 -3.45 16.90
N LEU A 183 -3.26 -2.43 17.74
CA LEU A 183 -3.27 -2.60 19.20
C LEU A 183 -4.65 -3.00 19.72
N LEU A 184 -5.71 -2.37 19.22
CA LEU A 184 -7.09 -2.72 19.59
C LEU A 184 -7.41 -4.17 19.22
N LEU A 185 -6.91 -4.65 18.07
CA LEU A 185 -7.03 -6.06 17.68
C LEU A 185 -6.36 -6.99 18.69
N SER A 186 -5.11 -6.72 19.06
CA SER A 186 -4.40 -7.53 20.04
C SER A 186 -5.03 -7.52 21.44
N VAL A 187 -5.66 -6.42 21.84
CA VAL A 187 -6.41 -6.35 23.12
C VAL A 187 -7.60 -7.31 23.10
N THR A 188 -8.33 -7.38 22.00
CA THR A 188 -9.50 -8.29 21.90
C THR A 188 -9.12 -9.77 21.94
N THR A 189 -8.04 -10.16 21.25
CA THR A 189 -7.55 -11.56 21.31
C THR A 189 -6.98 -11.90 22.69
N ALA A 190 -6.24 -10.97 23.31
CA ALA A 190 -5.68 -11.16 24.64
C ALA A 190 -6.75 -11.33 25.73
N ALA A 191 -7.94 -10.74 25.56
CA ALA A 191 -9.06 -10.90 26.50
C ALA A 191 -9.48 -12.37 26.67
N GLY A 192 -9.49 -13.15 25.59
CA GLY A 192 -9.79 -14.58 25.63
C GLY A 192 -8.72 -15.37 26.39
N THR A 193 -7.44 -15.12 26.08
CA THR A 193 -6.32 -15.77 26.79
C THR A 193 -6.27 -15.41 28.26
N ALA A 194 -6.55 -14.15 28.60
CA ALA A 194 -6.57 -13.69 29.98
C ALA A 194 -7.71 -14.31 30.79
N LEU A 195 -8.88 -14.51 30.19
CA LEU A 195 -10.00 -15.18 30.83
C LEU A 195 -9.64 -16.62 31.25
N VAL A 196 -8.99 -17.36 30.36
CA VAL A 196 -8.51 -18.73 30.64
C VAL A 196 -7.41 -18.72 31.71
N ALA A 197 -6.44 -17.81 31.61
CA ALA A 197 -5.35 -17.72 32.57
C ALA A 197 -5.84 -17.33 33.98
N LEU A 198 -6.76 -16.38 34.09
CA LEU A 198 -7.31 -15.93 35.37
C LEU A 198 -8.18 -17.02 36.01
N SER A 199 -8.95 -17.75 35.19
CA SER A 199 -9.68 -18.94 35.63
C SER A 199 -8.75 -20.05 36.10
N GLY A 200 -7.60 -20.24 35.44
CA GLY A 200 -6.54 -21.16 35.88
C GLY A 200 -5.91 -20.75 37.22
N LEU A 201 -5.70 -19.45 37.46
CA LEU A 201 -5.20 -18.96 38.75
C LEU A 201 -6.24 -19.17 39.87
N SER A 202 -7.52 -18.88 39.62
CA SER A 202 -8.61 -19.14 40.58
C SER A 202 -8.77 -20.63 40.86
N PHE A 203 -8.64 -21.47 39.83
CA PHE A 203 -8.64 -22.92 39.96
C PHE A 203 -7.52 -23.43 40.88
N LEU A 204 -6.32 -22.85 40.78
CA LEU A 204 -5.17 -23.16 41.64
C LEU A 204 -5.24 -22.49 43.04
N GLY A 205 -6.34 -21.80 43.37
CA GLY A 205 -6.51 -21.13 44.65
C GLY A 205 -5.73 -19.82 44.79
N LEU A 206 -5.18 -19.27 43.71
CA LEU A 206 -4.44 -18.00 43.69
C LEU A 206 -5.31 -16.81 43.23
N GLY A 207 -6.46 -17.09 42.62
CA GLY A 207 -7.41 -16.11 42.08
C GLY A 207 -8.50 -15.69 43.06
N VAL A 208 -9.75 -15.66 42.60
CA VAL A 208 -10.91 -15.22 43.40
C VAL A 208 -11.09 -16.12 44.62
N GLN A 209 -11.31 -15.50 45.79
CA GLN A 209 -11.47 -16.19 47.07
C GLN A 209 -12.89 -16.03 47.63
N PRO A 210 -13.37 -16.99 48.44
CA PRO A 210 -14.64 -16.84 49.16
C PRO A 210 -14.71 -15.55 49.99
N PRO A 211 -15.87 -14.85 50.05
CA PRO A 211 -17.18 -15.26 49.54
C PRO A 211 -17.39 -15.05 48.03
N GLY A 212 -16.45 -14.40 47.33
CA GLY A 212 -16.52 -14.22 45.88
C GLY A 212 -16.32 -15.52 45.12
N TYR A 213 -16.74 -15.55 43.85
CA TYR A 213 -16.54 -16.69 42.95
C TYR A 213 -16.48 -16.30 41.48
N ASP A 214 -15.78 -17.12 40.70
CA ASP A 214 -15.65 -17.03 39.25
C ASP A 214 -15.74 -18.45 38.64
N TRP A 215 -15.73 -18.56 37.30
CA TRP A 215 -15.78 -19.86 36.65
C TRP A 215 -14.60 -20.79 37.00
N GLY A 216 -13.41 -20.25 37.28
CA GLY A 216 -12.25 -21.04 37.67
C GLY A 216 -12.39 -21.72 39.02
N GLN A 217 -12.93 -20.99 40.01
CA GLN A 217 -13.22 -21.53 41.33
C GLN A 217 -14.41 -22.50 41.32
N LEU A 218 -15.44 -22.22 40.52
CA LEU A 218 -16.57 -23.17 40.35
C LEU A 218 -16.09 -24.48 39.70
N LEU A 219 -15.17 -24.38 38.72
CA LEU A 219 -14.56 -25.53 38.08
C LEU A 219 -13.74 -26.38 39.07
N SER A 220 -12.93 -25.75 39.94
CA SER A 220 -12.14 -26.51 40.94
C SER A 220 -13.03 -27.22 41.96
N GLN A 221 -14.11 -26.57 42.40
CA GLN A 221 -15.11 -27.19 43.31
C GLN A 221 -15.82 -28.39 42.68
N GLY A 222 -16.10 -28.35 41.38
CA GLY A 222 -16.73 -29.46 40.66
C GLY A 222 -15.83 -30.68 40.46
N LEU A 223 -14.50 -30.49 40.41
CA LEU A 223 -13.57 -31.59 40.12
C LEU A 223 -13.56 -32.69 41.17
N ASP A 224 -13.80 -32.36 42.44
CA ASP A 224 -13.84 -33.34 43.53
C ASP A 224 -14.88 -34.44 43.31
N ARG A 225 -15.83 -34.20 42.40
CA ARG A 225 -16.98 -35.08 42.10
C ARG A 225 -17.10 -35.47 40.64
N ILE A 226 -16.09 -35.19 39.82
CA ILE A 226 -16.19 -35.39 38.36
C ILE A 226 -16.55 -36.83 37.97
N TYR A 227 -16.15 -37.82 38.78
CA TYR A 227 -16.45 -39.23 38.54
C TYR A 227 -17.85 -39.65 38.98
N ALA A 228 -18.48 -38.91 39.90
CA ALA A 228 -19.84 -39.19 40.38
C ALA A 228 -20.87 -38.40 39.56
N ASP A 229 -20.65 -37.10 39.41
CA ASP A 229 -21.50 -36.18 38.67
C ASP A 229 -20.60 -35.25 37.83
N PRO A 230 -20.42 -35.52 36.53
CA PRO A 230 -19.50 -34.72 35.70
C PRO A 230 -20.06 -33.33 35.35
N LEU A 231 -21.38 -33.15 35.37
CA LEU A 231 -22.04 -31.93 34.92
C LEU A 231 -21.66 -30.68 35.75
N PRO A 232 -21.60 -30.73 37.10
CA PRO A 232 -21.04 -29.66 37.95
C PRO A 232 -19.65 -29.16 37.55
N ALA A 233 -18.77 -30.06 37.09
CA ALA A 233 -17.41 -29.71 36.66
C ALA A 233 -17.37 -29.21 35.20
N LEU A 234 -18.14 -29.84 34.30
CA LEU A 234 -18.12 -29.50 32.87
C LEU A 234 -18.80 -28.17 32.56
N ALA A 235 -19.87 -27.81 33.27
CA ALA A 235 -20.66 -26.62 32.95
C ALA A 235 -19.88 -25.29 33.09
N PRO A 236 -19.11 -25.03 34.16
CA PRO A 236 -18.22 -23.86 34.22
C PRO A 236 -17.14 -23.86 33.13
N GLY A 237 -16.61 -25.04 32.77
CA GLY A 237 -15.62 -25.21 31.71
C GLY A 237 -16.16 -24.88 30.32
N LEU A 238 -17.41 -25.27 30.02
CA LEU A 238 -18.09 -24.92 28.77
C LEU A 238 -18.37 -23.41 28.67
N ALA A 239 -18.77 -22.78 29.77
CA ALA A 239 -18.95 -21.32 29.82
C ALA A 239 -17.64 -20.58 29.55
N LEU A 240 -16.54 -21.04 30.15
CA LEU A 240 -15.19 -20.52 29.92
C LEU A 240 -14.75 -20.68 28.45
N LEU A 241 -14.94 -21.88 27.88
CA LEU A 241 -14.60 -22.17 26.48
C LEU A 241 -15.38 -21.27 25.51
N TYR A 242 -16.69 -21.15 25.72
CA TYR A 242 -17.56 -20.30 24.91
C TYR A 242 -17.12 -18.83 24.93
N ALA A 243 -16.82 -18.31 26.12
CA ALA A 243 -16.38 -16.94 26.29
C ALA A 243 -15.00 -16.68 25.67
N ALA A 244 -14.04 -17.58 25.87
CA ALA A 244 -12.70 -17.48 25.30
C ALA A 244 -12.73 -17.50 23.76
N LEU A 245 -13.51 -18.42 23.17
CA LEU A 245 -13.67 -18.52 21.72
C LEU A 245 -14.31 -17.26 21.12
N THR A 246 -15.30 -16.69 21.81
CA THR A 246 -15.96 -15.45 21.38
C THR A 246 -14.99 -14.28 21.31
N CYS A 247 -14.15 -14.10 22.33
CA CYS A 247 -13.10 -13.06 22.35
C CYS A 247 -12.08 -13.26 21.21
N GLN A 248 -11.71 -14.51 20.92
CA GLN A 248 -10.72 -14.82 19.88
C GLN A 248 -11.27 -14.56 18.47
N LEU A 249 -12.49 -14.99 18.18
CA LEU A 249 -13.17 -14.74 16.91
C LEU A 249 -13.46 -13.26 16.67
N LEU A 250 -13.70 -12.48 17.73
CA LEU A 250 -13.88 -11.03 17.63
C LEU A 250 -12.63 -10.35 17.08
N GLY A 251 -11.45 -10.80 17.50
CA GLY A 251 -10.17 -10.28 17.00
C GLY A 251 -9.95 -10.54 15.50
N GLU A 252 -10.32 -11.73 15.00
CA GLU A 252 -10.18 -12.08 13.58
C GLU A 252 -11.11 -11.24 12.67
N VAL A 253 -12.35 -11.03 13.09
CA VAL A 253 -13.33 -10.21 12.35
C VAL A 253 -12.87 -8.76 12.24
N LEU A 254 -12.28 -8.22 13.32
CA LEU A 254 -11.73 -6.87 13.32
C LEU A 254 -10.44 -6.78 12.49
N ALA A 255 -9.59 -7.82 12.50
CA ALA A 255 -8.32 -7.84 11.76
C ALA A 255 -8.51 -7.88 10.23
N GLY A 256 -9.57 -8.54 9.74
CA GLY A 256 -9.92 -8.55 8.32
C GLY A 256 -10.27 -7.18 7.73
N GLY A 257 -10.63 -6.19 8.57
CA GLY A 257 -10.94 -4.82 8.14
C GLY A 257 -9.73 -3.88 8.02
N ALA A 258 -8.65 -4.15 8.77
CA ALA A 258 -7.53 -3.24 8.98
C ALA A 258 -6.44 -3.29 7.90
N ALA A 259 -6.32 -4.40 7.16
CA ALA A 259 -5.29 -4.59 6.13
C ALA A 259 -5.41 -3.66 4.90
N ARG A 260 -6.36 -2.70 4.89
CA ARG A 260 -6.69 -1.85 3.73
C ARG A 260 -6.24 -0.39 3.81
N ARG A 261 -5.51 0.03 4.86
CA ARG A 261 -5.14 1.46 5.02
C ARG A 261 -3.69 1.65 5.50
N GLY A 262 -2.77 1.82 4.55
CA GLY A 262 -1.43 2.40 4.81
C GLY A 262 -1.41 3.91 4.50
N PRO A 263 -0.76 4.78 5.31
CA PRO A 263 -0.77 6.22 5.08
C PRO A 263 0.33 6.71 4.10
N LEU A 264 -0.03 7.73 3.31
CA LEU A 264 0.83 8.49 2.38
C LEU A 264 1.70 9.53 3.12
N VAL A 265 2.97 9.67 2.72
CA VAL A 265 3.99 10.58 3.30
C VAL A 265 4.19 11.85 2.42
N ARG A 266 4.51 13.00 3.04
CA ARG A 266 4.62 14.34 2.43
C ARG A 266 6.10 14.75 2.19
N ILE A 267 6.42 15.25 0.99
CA ILE A 267 7.77 15.40 0.42
C ILE A 267 8.42 16.79 0.67
N PRO A 268 9.66 16.88 1.20
CA PRO A 268 10.51 18.09 1.14
C PRO A 268 11.02 18.39 -0.28
N GLY A 269 11.08 19.67 -0.65
CA GLY A 269 11.41 20.12 -2.01
C GLY A 269 12.80 19.67 -2.49
N GLN A 270 12.84 19.10 -3.70
CA GLN A 270 14.06 18.70 -4.40
C GLN A 270 15.01 19.90 -4.58
N ARG A 271 16.27 19.72 -4.15
CA ARG A 271 17.37 20.62 -4.47
C ARG A 271 17.93 20.25 -5.84
N SER A 272 17.77 21.13 -6.81
CA SER A 272 18.52 21.11 -8.07
C SER A 272 20.00 21.39 -7.79
N VAL A 273 20.89 20.50 -8.25
CA VAL A 273 22.34 20.70 -8.19
C VAL A 273 22.76 21.77 -9.21
N PRO A 274 23.71 22.68 -8.91
CA PRO A 274 24.18 23.68 -9.86
C PRO A 274 24.84 23.06 -11.10
N ARG A 275 24.65 23.71 -12.25
CA ARG A 275 25.26 23.38 -13.55
C ARG A 275 26.79 23.26 -13.48
N GLY A 276 27.35 22.22 -14.11
CA GLY A 276 28.75 22.22 -14.55
C GLY A 276 28.92 23.01 -15.86
N PRO A 277 30.15 23.36 -16.26
CA PRO A 277 30.42 24.16 -17.46
C PRO A 277 29.91 23.46 -18.72
N ALA A 278 29.27 24.23 -19.60
CA ALA A 278 28.70 23.74 -20.85
C ALA A 278 29.79 23.54 -21.90
N GLU A 279 29.98 22.32 -22.36
CA GLU A 279 30.59 22.07 -23.68
C GLU A 279 29.53 22.31 -24.76
N GLU A 280 29.84 23.22 -25.68
CA GLU A 280 29.04 23.53 -26.85
C GLU A 280 29.09 22.37 -27.86
N ARG A 281 27.94 21.72 -28.07
CA ARG A 281 27.65 21.01 -29.32
C ARG A 281 26.24 21.35 -29.80
N SER A 282 26.20 22.07 -30.94
CA SER A 282 25.18 22.03 -32.01
C SER A 282 23.72 21.83 -31.56
N GLY A 283 23.06 22.91 -31.12
CA GLY A 283 21.60 22.95 -30.96
C GLY A 283 20.89 23.14 -32.30
N SER A 284 20.00 22.21 -32.64
CA SER A 284 18.97 22.40 -33.68
C SER A 284 18.04 23.57 -33.27
N PRO A 285 17.62 24.44 -34.20
CA PRO A 285 16.87 25.66 -33.87
C PRO A 285 15.56 25.34 -33.15
N ALA A 286 15.27 26.13 -32.13
CA ALA A 286 14.01 26.11 -31.39
C ALA A 286 12.83 26.27 -32.36
N GLY A 287 12.10 25.19 -32.63
CA GLY A 287 10.91 25.23 -33.46
C GLY A 287 9.74 25.86 -32.71
N GLU A 288 9.25 27.00 -33.21
CA GLU A 288 7.90 27.49 -32.91
C GLU A 288 6.91 26.33 -33.16
N GLY A 289 6.15 25.94 -32.12
CA GLY A 289 5.18 24.83 -32.20
C GLY A 289 5.48 23.58 -31.37
N GLN A 290 6.60 23.52 -30.65
CA GLN A 290 6.86 22.43 -29.70
C GLN A 290 6.11 22.60 -28.37
N VAL A 291 5.36 21.57 -27.96
CA VAL A 291 4.67 21.51 -26.67
C VAL A 291 5.61 21.07 -25.55
N LEU A 292 6.49 20.11 -25.82
CA LEU A 292 7.48 19.60 -24.87
C LEU A 292 8.86 19.58 -25.53
N GLN A 293 9.87 20.06 -24.81
CA GLN A 293 11.28 19.93 -25.19
C GLN A 293 12.10 19.54 -23.97
N VAL A 294 12.78 18.39 -24.06
CA VAL A 294 13.60 17.82 -23.00
C VAL A 294 15.04 17.70 -23.51
N ASP A 295 15.90 18.38 -22.77
CA ASP A 295 17.31 18.63 -22.96
C ASP A 295 18.32 17.74 -22.17
N GLY A 296 18.77 16.56 -22.61
CA GLY A 296 19.78 15.78 -21.85
C GLY A 296 19.35 15.37 -20.44
N LEU A 297 18.13 14.87 -20.28
CA LEU A 297 17.56 14.48 -19.00
C LEU A 297 18.28 13.27 -18.40
N THR A 298 18.72 13.41 -17.16
CA THR A 298 19.35 12.36 -16.35
C THR A 298 18.65 12.29 -15.00
N VAL A 299 18.31 11.07 -14.57
CA VAL A 299 17.69 10.79 -13.27
C VAL A 299 18.61 9.85 -12.51
N GLU A 300 18.97 10.23 -11.30
CA GLU A 300 19.78 9.43 -10.37
C GLU A 300 18.95 9.13 -9.12
N LEU A 301 18.87 7.85 -8.75
CA LEU A 301 18.14 7.37 -7.57
C LEU A 301 19.12 6.84 -6.52
N PRO A 302 19.01 7.25 -5.25
CA PRO A 302 19.81 6.68 -4.18
C PRO A 302 19.32 5.26 -3.86
N THR A 303 20.22 4.29 -3.84
CA THR A 303 19.95 2.94 -3.32
C THR A 303 20.96 2.59 -2.22
N PRO A 304 20.68 1.61 -1.33
CA PRO A 304 21.63 1.15 -0.33
C PRO A 304 22.96 0.65 -0.93
N ALA A 305 22.92 0.14 -2.17
CA ALA A 305 24.08 -0.37 -2.89
C ALA A 305 24.85 0.71 -3.68
N GLY A 306 24.35 1.95 -3.70
CA GLY A 306 24.92 3.07 -4.45
C GLY A 306 23.89 3.82 -5.30
N PRO A 307 24.25 4.96 -5.90
CA PRO A 307 23.36 5.68 -6.81
C PRO A 307 23.20 4.91 -8.14
N VAL A 308 21.96 4.71 -8.58
CA VAL A 308 21.64 4.16 -9.91
C VAL A 308 21.17 5.27 -10.83
N ARG A 309 21.50 5.17 -12.13
CA ARG A 309 21.12 6.15 -13.16
C ARG A 309 20.17 5.53 -14.20
N PRO A 310 18.88 5.36 -13.87
CA PRO A 310 17.90 4.73 -14.75
C PRO A 310 17.52 5.58 -15.98
N VAL A 311 17.87 6.87 -16.01
CA VAL A 311 17.69 7.74 -17.18
C VAL A 311 18.99 8.50 -17.38
N ARG A 312 19.56 8.48 -18.59
CA ARG A 312 20.91 8.95 -18.90
C ARG A 312 20.90 9.78 -20.18
N GLY A 313 20.89 11.11 -20.04
CA GLY A 313 20.98 12.04 -21.19
C GLY A 313 19.82 11.97 -22.19
N VAL A 314 18.61 11.59 -21.76
CA VAL A 314 17.45 11.45 -22.66
C VAL A 314 17.01 12.80 -23.19
N SER A 315 16.95 12.92 -24.51
CA SER A 315 16.56 14.15 -25.21
C SER A 315 15.40 13.87 -26.15
N LEU A 316 14.27 14.54 -25.94
CA LEU A 316 13.04 14.32 -26.72
C LEU A 316 12.25 15.61 -26.88
N SER A 317 11.46 15.66 -27.94
CA SER A 317 10.55 16.77 -28.23
C SER A 317 9.23 16.25 -28.76
N LEU A 318 8.15 16.99 -28.48
CA LEU A 318 6.81 16.73 -29.01
C LEU A 318 6.23 18.03 -29.58
N GLY A 319 5.71 17.95 -30.80
CA GLY A 319 4.93 19.01 -31.45
C GLY A 319 3.49 19.07 -30.95
N ARG A 320 2.80 20.18 -31.22
CA ARG A 320 1.37 20.32 -30.92
C ARG A 320 0.54 19.30 -31.69
N GLY A 321 -0.34 18.58 -30.99
CA GLY A 321 -1.14 17.51 -31.56
C GLY A 321 -0.37 16.25 -31.94
N GLU A 322 0.96 16.19 -31.77
CA GLU A 322 1.74 14.99 -32.10
C GLU A 322 1.48 13.90 -31.06
N ILE A 323 1.30 12.66 -31.51
CA ILE A 323 1.28 11.47 -30.66
C ILE A 323 2.61 10.72 -30.82
N VAL A 324 3.42 10.71 -29.77
CA VAL A 324 4.74 10.08 -29.76
C VAL A 324 4.75 8.89 -28.82
N GLY A 325 5.11 7.72 -29.35
CA GLY A 325 5.31 6.50 -28.59
C GLY A 325 6.68 6.48 -27.91
N LEU A 326 6.75 6.03 -26.66
CA LEU A 326 8.00 5.69 -25.98
C LEU A 326 7.94 4.21 -25.56
N VAL A 327 8.76 3.39 -26.22
CA VAL A 327 8.76 1.93 -26.06
C VAL A 327 10.10 1.41 -25.55
N GLY A 328 10.08 0.21 -24.98
CA GLY A 328 11.27 -0.47 -24.47
C GLY A 328 10.91 -1.53 -23.44
N GLU A 329 11.86 -2.39 -23.10
CA GLU A 329 11.70 -3.43 -22.08
C GLU A 329 11.34 -2.84 -20.71
N SER A 330 10.81 -3.68 -19.80
CA SER A 330 10.60 -3.27 -18.41
C SER A 330 11.92 -2.81 -17.78
N GLY A 331 11.88 -1.76 -16.96
CA GLY A 331 13.09 -1.20 -16.33
C GLY A 331 13.97 -0.32 -17.24
N SER A 332 13.61 -0.11 -18.51
CA SER A 332 14.38 0.74 -19.43
C SER A 332 14.41 2.24 -19.10
N GLY A 333 13.58 2.71 -18.16
CA GLY A 333 13.54 4.12 -17.68
C GLY A 333 12.39 4.98 -18.23
N LYS A 334 11.42 4.38 -18.93
CA LYS A 334 10.27 5.09 -19.55
C LYS A 334 9.42 5.86 -18.53
N SER A 335 8.89 5.17 -17.52
CA SER A 335 8.05 5.78 -16.48
C SER A 335 8.81 6.82 -15.67
N LEU A 336 10.10 6.60 -15.39
CA LEU A 336 10.93 7.60 -14.70
C LEU A 336 11.20 8.84 -15.56
N THR A 337 11.28 8.69 -16.89
CA THR A 337 11.35 9.82 -17.83
C THR A 337 10.07 10.66 -17.76
N ALA A 338 8.90 10.01 -17.78
CA ALA A 338 7.60 10.68 -17.62
C ALA A 338 7.48 11.40 -16.27
N LEU A 339 7.79 10.71 -15.18
CA LEU A 339 7.73 11.29 -13.83
C LEU A 339 8.71 12.46 -13.67
N ALA A 340 9.89 12.41 -14.30
CA ALA A 340 10.85 13.50 -14.29
C ALA A 340 10.36 14.74 -15.04
N VAL A 341 9.65 14.55 -16.17
CA VAL A 341 9.00 15.65 -16.91
C VAL A 341 7.87 16.26 -16.09
N ALA A 342 7.10 15.44 -15.37
CA ALA A 342 5.98 15.87 -14.55
C ALA A 342 6.36 16.43 -13.16
N ASP A 343 7.65 16.41 -12.78
CA ASP A 343 8.13 16.76 -11.42
C ASP A 343 7.52 15.85 -10.31
N LEU A 344 7.29 14.57 -10.63
CA LEU A 344 6.65 13.55 -9.78
C LEU A 344 7.58 12.40 -9.36
N LEU A 345 8.90 12.59 -9.46
CA LEU A 345 9.88 11.56 -9.10
C LEU A 345 9.85 11.23 -7.60
N PRO A 346 10.24 9.99 -7.22
CA PRO A 346 10.30 9.57 -5.83
C PRO A 346 11.29 10.42 -5.01
N TYR A 347 11.12 10.40 -3.69
CA TYR A 347 11.98 11.14 -2.78
C TYR A 347 13.45 10.71 -2.90
N GLY A 348 14.36 11.67 -2.77
CA GLY A 348 15.81 11.45 -2.90
C GLY A 348 16.32 11.39 -4.34
N ALA A 349 15.44 11.31 -5.34
CA ALA A 349 15.83 11.38 -6.74
C ALA A 349 16.53 12.71 -7.07
N ARG A 350 17.62 12.64 -7.81
CA ARG A 350 18.33 13.80 -8.36
C ARG A 350 18.09 13.87 -9.86
N VAL A 351 17.71 15.05 -10.35
CA VAL A 351 17.49 15.29 -11.76
C VAL A 351 18.52 16.28 -12.27
N SER A 352 19.19 15.92 -13.36
CA SER A 352 20.02 16.82 -14.15
C SER A 352 19.45 16.92 -15.55
N ARG A 353 19.45 18.13 -16.12
CA ARG A 353 18.98 18.42 -17.47
C ARG A 353 19.52 19.76 -17.93
N ARG A 354 19.72 19.91 -19.23
CA ARG A 354 20.15 21.17 -19.84
C ARG A 354 18.99 22.13 -20.03
N THR A 355 17.85 21.62 -20.50
CA THR A 355 16.61 22.37 -20.77
C THR A 355 15.39 21.51 -20.49
N LEU A 356 14.31 22.11 -19.96
CA LEU A 356 12.98 21.48 -19.91
C LEU A 356 11.92 22.55 -20.17
N ARG A 357 11.40 22.58 -21.40
CA ARG A 357 10.34 23.52 -21.80
C ARG A 357 9.01 22.81 -21.94
N LEU A 358 7.97 23.41 -21.36
CA LEU A 358 6.58 23.00 -21.50
C LEU A 358 5.76 24.20 -21.96
N LEU A 359 5.06 24.07 -23.09
CA LEU A 359 4.25 25.13 -23.69
C LEU A 359 5.06 26.43 -23.88
N GLY A 360 6.25 26.29 -24.47
CA GLY A 360 7.20 27.39 -24.71
C GLY A 360 7.96 27.90 -23.46
N THR A 361 7.50 27.56 -22.26
CA THR A 361 8.08 28.07 -21.00
C THR A 361 9.14 27.14 -20.45
N ASP A 362 10.34 27.64 -20.16
CA ASP A 362 11.40 26.86 -19.50
C ASP A 362 11.14 26.73 -18.00
N LEU A 363 10.87 25.50 -17.55
CA LEU A 363 10.55 25.19 -16.16
C LEU A 363 11.72 25.44 -15.21
N GLY A 364 12.96 25.46 -15.70
CA GLY A 364 14.15 25.76 -14.89
C GLY A 364 14.22 27.23 -14.45
N THR A 365 13.53 28.12 -15.15
CA THR A 365 13.52 29.57 -14.86
C THR A 365 12.41 29.99 -13.89
N LEU A 366 11.45 29.10 -13.64
CA LEU A 366 10.28 29.39 -12.81
C LEU A 366 10.56 29.18 -11.32
N THR A 367 9.97 30.02 -10.48
CA THR A 367 9.87 29.73 -9.05
C THR A 367 9.03 28.47 -8.83
N ARG A 368 9.26 27.74 -7.72
CA ARG A 368 8.53 26.50 -7.42
C ARG A 368 7.01 26.65 -7.54
N LYS A 369 6.43 27.70 -6.93
CA LYS A 369 4.98 27.97 -7.01
C LYS A 369 4.48 28.18 -8.44
N LYS A 370 5.24 28.92 -9.27
CA LYS A 370 4.89 29.13 -10.68
C LYS A 370 5.04 27.85 -11.49
N ARG A 371 6.09 27.07 -11.25
CA ARG A 371 6.33 25.77 -11.89
C ARG A 371 5.22 24.77 -11.57
N ASP A 372 4.88 24.60 -10.29
CA ASP A 372 3.83 23.69 -9.84
C ASP A 372 2.48 24.04 -10.49
N ARG A 373 2.15 25.35 -10.54
CA ARG A 373 0.94 25.82 -11.24
C ARG A 373 1.00 25.54 -12.74
N HIS A 374 2.13 25.83 -13.39
CA HIS A 374 2.32 25.63 -14.83
C HIS A 374 2.20 24.15 -15.21
N LEU A 375 2.80 23.26 -14.43
CA LEU A 375 2.67 21.81 -14.58
C LEU A 375 1.21 21.36 -14.36
N ALA A 376 0.60 21.77 -13.24
CA ALA A 376 -0.76 21.38 -12.89
C ALA A 376 -1.83 21.83 -13.91
N THR A 377 -1.58 22.88 -14.69
CA THR A 377 -2.51 23.35 -15.74
C THR A 377 -2.09 22.99 -17.16
N GLY A 378 -0.79 22.74 -17.40
CA GLY A 378 -0.23 22.53 -18.72
C GLY A 378 -0.05 21.05 -19.10
N LEU A 379 0.04 20.17 -18.12
CA LEU A 379 0.29 18.74 -18.28
C LEU A 379 -0.76 17.91 -17.54
N SER A 380 -1.12 16.76 -18.12
CA SER A 380 -1.90 15.72 -17.48
C SER A 380 -1.13 14.41 -17.51
N MET A 381 -1.18 13.67 -16.40
CA MET A 381 -0.60 12.33 -16.26
C MET A 381 -1.71 11.30 -16.15
N ILE A 382 -1.66 10.26 -16.99
CA ILE A 382 -2.48 9.05 -16.89
C ILE A 382 -1.53 7.96 -16.40
N PHE A 383 -1.70 7.51 -15.16
CA PHE A 383 -0.82 6.55 -14.51
C PHE A 383 -1.11 5.10 -14.92
N GLN A 384 -0.11 4.23 -14.79
CA GLN A 384 -0.18 2.80 -15.12
C GLN A 384 -1.29 2.05 -14.36
N ASN A 385 -1.55 2.42 -13.09
CA ASN A 385 -2.57 1.79 -12.27
C ASN A 385 -3.59 2.82 -11.75
N PRO A 386 -4.83 2.85 -12.28
CA PRO A 386 -5.84 3.81 -11.82
C PRO A 386 -6.29 3.56 -10.37
N ALA A 387 -6.14 2.34 -9.84
CA ALA A 387 -6.56 2.02 -8.47
C ALA A 387 -5.63 2.63 -7.41
N SER A 388 -4.34 2.84 -7.72
CA SER A 388 -3.42 3.55 -6.82
C SER A 388 -3.50 5.06 -6.97
N ALA A 389 -3.96 5.56 -8.13
CA ALA A 389 -4.12 6.99 -8.39
C ALA A 389 -5.37 7.60 -7.73
N LEU A 390 -6.45 6.83 -7.57
CA LEU A 390 -7.69 7.29 -6.95
C LEU A 390 -7.73 6.98 -5.45
N ASN A 391 -8.05 7.97 -4.62
CA ASN A 391 -8.27 7.77 -3.19
C ASN A 391 -9.61 7.04 -2.96
N PRO A 392 -9.63 5.80 -2.41
CA PRO A 392 -10.84 5.01 -2.27
C PRO A 392 -11.81 5.56 -1.23
N SER A 393 -11.35 6.46 -0.36
CA SER A 393 -12.18 7.09 0.69
C SER A 393 -12.94 8.32 0.18
N LEU A 394 -12.51 8.88 -0.96
CA LEU A 394 -13.11 10.08 -1.55
C LEU A 394 -14.08 9.72 -2.68
N ARG A 395 -15.11 10.55 -2.86
CA ARG A 395 -16.01 10.44 -4.03
C ARG A 395 -15.29 10.87 -5.30
N ILE A 396 -15.71 10.32 -6.44
CA ILE A 396 -15.15 10.69 -7.75
C ILE A 396 -15.28 12.19 -7.99
N GLY A 397 -16.42 12.81 -7.69
CA GLY A 397 -16.61 14.24 -7.90
C GLY A 397 -15.66 15.12 -7.08
N THR A 398 -15.29 14.71 -5.86
CA THR A 398 -14.30 15.45 -5.05
C THR A 398 -12.93 15.44 -5.71
N GLN A 399 -12.51 14.28 -6.23
CA GLN A 399 -11.20 14.09 -6.84
C GLN A 399 -11.10 14.79 -8.20
N LEU A 400 -12.13 14.70 -9.04
CA LEU A 400 -12.17 15.37 -10.35
C LEU A 400 -12.12 16.90 -10.23
N THR A 401 -12.76 17.45 -9.19
CA THR A 401 -12.86 18.92 -9.04
C THR A 401 -11.65 19.55 -8.35
N GLU A 402 -10.77 18.76 -7.72
CA GLU A 402 -9.66 19.27 -6.90
C GLU A 402 -8.72 20.18 -7.69
N ALA A 403 -8.17 19.70 -8.81
CA ALA A 403 -7.16 20.43 -9.57
C ALA A 403 -7.69 21.77 -10.12
N VAL A 404 -8.92 21.76 -10.65
CA VAL A 404 -9.53 22.98 -11.23
C VAL A 404 -9.88 23.99 -10.14
N ARG A 405 -10.38 23.54 -8.99
CA ARG A 405 -10.65 24.44 -7.85
C ARG A 405 -9.36 25.02 -7.29
N ALA A 406 -8.30 24.21 -7.15
CA ALA A 406 -7.03 24.63 -6.57
C ALA A 406 -6.22 25.56 -7.49
N HIS A 407 -6.18 25.28 -8.81
CA HIS A 407 -5.27 25.98 -9.73
C HIS A 407 -5.94 26.99 -10.66
N ARG A 408 -7.26 26.89 -10.86
CA ARG A 408 -8.06 27.81 -11.68
C ARG A 408 -9.08 28.64 -10.89
N GLY A 409 -9.28 28.35 -9.60
CA GLY A 409 -10.20 29.12 -8.75
C GLY A 409 -11.67 28.94 -9.10
N ALA A 410 -12.04 27.88 -9.82
CA ALA A 410 -13.42 27.63 -10.17
C ALA A 410 -14.30 27.43 -8.92
N SER A 411 -15.52 27.93 -8.97
CA SER A 411 -16.51 27.67 -7.93
C SER A 411 -16.87 26.19 -7.87
N ARG A 412 -17.48 25.77 -6.75
CA ARG A 412 -17.93 24.37 -6.59
C ARG A 412 -18.96 23.97 -7.65
N ALA A 413 -19.86 24.87 -8.02
CA ALA A 413 -20.89 24.61 -9.02
C ALA A 413 -20.28 24.43 -10.42
N GLU A 414 -19.41 25.35 -10.84
CA GLU A 414 -18.71 25.29 -12.13
C GLU A 414 -17.83 24.04 -12.22
N ALA A 415 -17.06 23.73 -11.17
CA ALA A 415 -16.20 22.56 -11.17
C ALA A 415 -17.03 21.26 -11.27
N THR A 416 -18.18 21.19 -10.60
CA THR A 416 -19.07 20.02 -10.68
C THR A 416 -19.68 19.86 -12.08
N ALA A 417 -20.08 20.97 -12.72
CA ALA A 417 -20.58 20.97 -14.09
C ALA A 417 -19.49 20.52 -15.09
N GLN A 418 -18.25 21.02 -14.92
CA GLN A 418 -17.11 20.58 -15.73
C GLN A 418 -16.78 19.09 -15.51
N ALA A 419 -16.88 18.59 -14.26
CA ALA A 419 -16.65 17.19 -13.95
C ALA A 419 -17.72 16.28 -14.58
N ALA A 420 -18.99 16.70 -14.58
CA ALA A 420 -20.06 16.00 -15.28
C ALA A 420 -19.78 15.92 -16.79
N GLU A 421 -19.32 17.03 -17.39
CA GLU A 421 -18.96 17.06 -18.80
C GLU A 421 -17.74 16.18 -19.10
N ALA A 422 -16.70 16.22 -18.26
CA ALA A 422 -15.53 15.36 -18.41
C ALA A 422 -15.90 13.87 -18.36
N LEU A 423 -16.84 13.48 -17.49
CA LEU A 423 -17.36 12.11 -17.45
C LEU A 423 -18.10 11.75 -18.74
N ARG A 424 -18.96 12.64 -19.27
CA ARG A 424 -19.65 12.42 -20.55
C ARG A 424 -18.66 12.20 -21.69
N ARG A 425 -17.60 13.02 -21.78
CA ARG A 425 -16.55 12.90 -22.80
C ARG A 425 -15.84 11.56 -22.78
N VAL A 426 -15.68 10.95 -21.61
CA VAL A 426 -15.08 9.61 -21.48
C VAL A 426 -16.13 8.49 -21.52
N GLY A 427 -17.36 8.77 -21.93
CA GLY A 427 -18.45 7.79 -22.07
C GLY A 427 -18.99 7.26 -20.74
N LEU A 428 -18.93 8.06 -19.68
CA LEU A 428 -19.42 7.73 -18.34
C LEU A 428 -20.62 8.58 -17.93
N SER A 429 -21.51 7.99 -17.14
CA SER A 429 -22.65 8.72 -16.57
C SER A 429 -22.19 9.74 -15.52
N PRO A 430 -22.69 10.98 -15.55
CA PRO A 430 -22.44 11.97 -14.50
C PRO A 430 -22.86 11.52 -13.09
N LEU A 431 -23.75 10.52 -12.98
CA LEU A 431 -24.15 9.95 -11.69
C LEU A 431 -22.94 9.38 -10.91
N LEU A 432 -21.89 8.94 -11.61
CA LEU A 432 -20.66 8.42 -11.00
C LEU A 432 -19.90 9.47 -10.17
N LEU A 433 -20.19 10.77 -10.29
CA LEU A 433 -19.62 11.79 -9.40
C LEU A 433 -19.91 11.50 -7.92
N ARG A 434 -21.04 10.82 -7.64
CA ARG A 434 -21.45 10.43 -6.27
C ARG A 434 -20.81 9.12 -5.81
N SER A 435 -20.30 8.32 -6.75
CA SER A 435 -19.69 7.02 -6.47
C SER A 435 -18.29 7.15 -5.87
N ARG A 436 -17.79 6.05 -5.32
CA ARG A 436 -16.41 5.89 -4.84
C ARG A 436 -15.64 4.92 -5.75
N PRO A 437 -14.30 5.02 -5.84
CA PRO A 437 -13.50 4.21 -6.77
C PRO A 437 -13.72 2.70 -6.72
N TYR A 438 -14.05 2.13 -5.55
CA TYR A 438 -14.28 0.70 -5.40
C TYR A 438 -15.63 0.23 -5.98
N GLU A 439 -16.52 1.15 -6.37
CA GLU A 439 -17.81 0.87 -7.00
C GLU A 439 -17.72 0.84 -8.54
N LEU A 440 -16.51 1.10 -9.09
CA LEU A 440 -16.26 1.21 -10.53
C LEU A 440 -15.47 -0.01 -11.03
N SER A 441 -15.75 -0.45 -12.25
CA SER A 441 -14.93 -1.44 -12.97
C SER A 441 -13.52 -0.91 -13.27
N GLY A 442 -12.59 -1.79 -13.65
CA GLY A 442 -11.23 -1.39 -14.06
C GLY A 442 -11.25 -0.34 -15.18
N GLY A 443 -11.99 -0.60 -16.26
CA GLY A 443 -12.14 0.35 -17.38
C GLY A 443 -12.85 1.65 -17.00
N GLN A 444 -13.84 1.61 -16.09
CA GLN A 444 -14.47 2.82 -15.59
C GLN A 444 -13.50 3.68 -14.76
N ARG A 445 -12.67 3.06 -13.91
CA ARG A 445 -11.63 3.79 -13.15
C ARG A 445 -10.60 4.43 -14.09
N GLN A 446 -10.20 3.73 -15.15
CA GLN A 446 -9.29 4.28 -16.16
C GLN A 446 -9.89 5.51 -16.85
N ARG A 447 -11.15 5.41 -17.30
CA ARG A 447 -11.88 6.53 -17.90
C ARG A 447 -12.03 7.71 -16.94
N VAL A 448 -12.29 7.46 -15.65
CA VAL A 448 -12.32 8.50 -14.62
C VAL A 448 -10.98 9.20 -14.46
N MET A 449 -9.86 8.46 -14.48
CA MET A 449 -8.52 9.05 -14.42
C MET A 449 -8.22 9.92 -15.65
N ILE A 450 -8.61 9.47 -16.85
CA ILE A 450 -8.53 10.28 -18.08
C ILE A 450 -9.37 11.54 -17.93
N ALA A 451 -10.62 11.42 -17.47
CA ALA A 451 -11.51 12.57 -17.24
C ALA A 451 -10.90 13.58 -16.26
N ALA A 452 -10.27 13.11 -15.17
CA ALA A 452 -9.58 13.98 -14.21
C ALA A 452 -8.44 14.77 -14.89
N GLY A 453 -7.67 14.13 -15.77
CA GLY A 453 -6.64 14.78 -16.58
C GLY A 453 -7.18 15.87 -17.52
N LEU A 454 -8.38 15.67 -18.06
CA LEU A 454 -9.04 16.63 -18.97
C LEU A 454 -9.60 17.86 -18.27
N MET A 455 -9.82 17.80 -16.95
CA MET A 455 -10.38 18.90 -16.18
C MET A 455 -9.57 20.19 -16.33
N VAL A 456 -8.24 20.05 -16.45
CA VAL A 456 -7.32 21.19 -16.60
C VAL A 456 -7.02 21.54 -18.06
N ARG A 457 -7.69 20.95 -19.07
CA ARG A 457 -7.45 21.19 -20.51
C ARG A 457 -5.93 21.25 -20.84
N PRO A 458 -5.20 20.16 -20.60
CA PRO A 458 -3.75 20.14 -20.70
C PRO A 458 -3.30 20.32 -22.16
N GLY A 459 -2.13 20.95 -22.34
CA GLY A 459 -1.48 20.99 -23.66
C GLY A 459 -0.65 19.73 -23.94
N LEU A 460 -0.25 19.00 -22.89
CA LEU A 460 0.48 17.73 -22.95
C LEU A 460 -0.22 16.66 -22.11
N ILE A 461 -0.44 15.48 -22.67
CA ILE A 461 -0.90 14.29 -21.96
C ILE A 461 0.24 13.28 -21.97
N ILE A 462 0.66 12.85 -20.79
CA ILE A 462 1.57 11.71 -20.64
C ILE A 462 0.73 10.52 -20.22
N ALA A 463 0.72 9.47 -21.04
CA ALA A 463 -0.01 8.24 -20.78
C ALA A 463 0.98 7.10 -20.53
N ASP A 464 1.18 6.78 -19.25
CA ASP A 464 2.10 5.73 -18.82
C ASP A 464 1.38 4.41 -18.70
N GLU A 465 1.52 3.55 -19.72
CA GLU A 465 0.85 2.25 -19.79
C GLU A 465 -0.67 2.31 -19.54
N PRO A 466 -1.40 3.17 -20.27
CA PRO A 466 -2.81 3.49 -19.97
C PRO A 466 -3.78 2.33 -20.26
N THR A 467 -3.29 1.25 -20.84
CA THR A 467 -4.05 0.07 -21.28
C THR A 467 -3.62 -1.21 -20.55
N THR A 468 -2.62 -1.14 -19.66
CA THR A 468 -2.15 -2.30 -18.91
C THR A 468 -3.26 -2.83 -17.99
N ALA A 469 -3.37 -4.16 -17.90
CA ALA A 469 -4.38 -4.88 -17.11
C ALA A 469 -5.85 -4.64 -17.53
N LEU A 470 -6.10 -4.17 -18.76
CA LEU A 470 -7.43 -4.08 -19.37
C LEU A 470 -7.58 -5.13 -20.48
N ASP A 471 -8.80 -5.63 -20.72
CA ASP A 471 -9.08 -6.50 -21.85
C ASP A 471 -8.93 -5.75 -23.18
N VAL A 472 -8.63 -6.48 -24.27
CA VAL A 472 -8.34 -5.93 -25.60
C VAL A 472 -9.46 -5.01 -26.12
N THR A 473 -10.72 -5.27 -25.76
CA THR A 473 -11.85 -4.43 -26.17
C THR A 473 -11.80 -3.07 -25.47
N VAL A 474 -11.59 -3.07 -24.15
CA VAL A 474 -11.43 -1.83 -23.38
C VAL A 474 -10.16 -1.08 -23.78
N GLN A 475 -9.06 -1.76 -24.05
CA GLN A 475 -7.83 -1.13 -24.53
C GLN A 475 -8.09 -0.30 -25.80
N ARG A 476 -8.73 -0.87 -26.82
CA ARG A 476 -9.12 -0.16 -28.05
C ARG A 476 -10.00 1.05 -27.77
N GLN A 477 -10.94 0.93 -26.83
CA GLN A 477 -11.81 2.04 -26.45
C GLN A 477 -11.03 3.19 -25.79
N ILE A 478 -10.07 2.88 -24.92
CA ILE A 478 -9.21 3.88 -24.27
C ILE A 478 -8.31 4.57 -25.29
N THR A 479 -7.70 3.82 -26.20
CA THR A 479 -6.85 4.39 -27.26
C THR A 479 -7.64 5.32 -28.18
N ARG A 480 -8.84 4.92 -28.63
CA ARG A 480 -9.74 5.77 -29.42
C ARG A 480 -10.12 7.05 -28.68
N LEU A 481 -10.46 6.94 -27.39
CA LEU A 481 -10.74 8.10 -26.56
C LEU A 481 -9.56 9.10 -26.52
N LEU A 482 -8.31 8.62 -26.46
CA LEU A 482 -7.14 9.49 -26.52
C LEU A 482 -6.97 10.16 -27.89
N VAL A 483 -7.27 9.46 -29.00
CA VAL A 483 -7.30 10.07 -30.35
C VAL A 483 -8.33 11.19 -30.41
N ASP A 484 -9.54 10.93 -29.91
CA ASP A 484 -10.65 11.90 -29.93
C ASP A 484 -10.29 13.13 -29.09
N ILE A 485 -9.72 12.92 -27.90
CA ILE A 485 -9.21 14.00 -27.05
C ILE A 485 -8.16 14.84 -27.80
N ARG A 486 -7.17 14.20 -28.45
CA ARG A 486 -6.14 14.89 -29.23
C ARG A 486 -6.75 15.69 -30.37
N ARG A 487 -7.74 15.14 -31.07
CA ARG A 487 -8.45 15.82 -32.16
C ARG A 487 -9.18 17.06 -31.66
N ASP A 488 -9.85 16.97 -30.50
CA ASP A 488 -10.63 18.06 -29.93
C ASP A 488 -9.77 19.18 -29.32
N THR A 489 -8.67 18.82 -28.65
CA THR A 489 -7.89 19.78 -27.85
C THR A 489 -6.55 20.17 -28.47
N SER A 490 -6.13 19.50 -29.54
CA SER A 490 -4.77 19.60 -30.10
C SER A 490 -3.67 19.37 -29.06
N ALA A 491 -3.95 18.59 -28.02
CA ALA A 491 -2.95 18.22 -27.01
C ALA A 491 -1.92 17.26 -27.62
N ALA A 492 -0.65 17.46 -27.28
CA ALA A 492 0.38 16.48 -27.58
C ALA A 492 0.23 15.28 -26.64
N ILE A 493 0.52 14.07 -27.12
CA ILE A 493 0.44 12.84 -26.32
C ILE A 493 1.79 12.15 -26.32
N LEU A 494 2.40 11.96 -25.14
CA LEU A 494 3.49 11.02 -24.92
C LEU A 494 2.88 9.69 -24.46
N PHE A 495 2.85 8.70 -25.34
CA PHE A 495 2.27 7.39 -25.09
C PHE A 495 3.36 6.38 -24.74
N ILE A 496 3.40 5.93 -23.49
CA ILE A 496 4.37 4.94 -23.03
C ILE A 496 3.71 3.57 -23.00
N SER A 497 4.35 2.61 -23.66
CA SER A 497 3.86 1.23 -23.72
C SER A 497 5.02 0.27 -23.88
N HIS A 498 4.84 -0.97 -23.42
CA HIS A 498 5.70 -2.09 -23.79
C HIS A 498 5.15 -2.86 -25.00
N ASP A 499 3.90 -2.62 -25.39
CA ASP A 499 3.27 -3.19 -26.58
C ASP A 499 3.55 -2.32 -27.81
N VAL A 500 4.40 -2.84 -28.70
CA VAL A 500 4.81 -2.19 -29.95
C VAL A 500 3.70 -2.20 -31.00
N ALA A 501 2.80 -3.20 -30.98
CA ALA A 501 1.67 -3.26 -31.91
C ALA A 501 0.72 -2.07 -31.65
N LEU A 502 0.43 -1.80 -30.37
CA LEU A 502 -0.41 -0.66 -29.97
C LEU A 502 0.22 0.69 -30.36
N VAL A 503 1.54 0.82 -30.22
CA VAL A 503 2.26 2.02 -30.67
C VAL A 503 2.20 2.18 -32.19
N THR A 504 2.27 1.07 -32.93
CA THR A 504 2.20 1.06 -34.39
C THR A 504 0.85 1.53 -34.91
N GLU A 505 -0.23 1.23 -34.19
CA GLU A 505 -1.59 1.66 -34.55
C GLU A 505 -1.86 3.14 -34.22
N PHE A 506 -1.29 3.66 -33.13
CA PHE A 506 -1.74 4.92 -32.50
C PHE A 506 -0.77 6.10 -32.64
N CYS A 507 0.54 5.86 -32.75
CA CYS A 507 1.54 6.93 -32.68
C CYS A 507 2.00 7.36 -34.07
N GLU A 508 2.41 8.62 -34.22
CA GLU A 508 2.99 9.13 -35.48
C GLU A 508 4.49 8.80 -35.56
N ARG A 509 5.16 8.87 -34.41
CA ARG A 509 6.60 8.62 -34.23
C ARG A 509 6.83 7.79 -32.99
N VAL A 510 7.86 6.95 -33.01
CA VAL A 510 8.26 6.13 -31.86
C VAL A 510 9.69 6.44 -31.43
N LEU A 511 9.89 6.48 -30.12
CA LEU A 511 11.16 6.58 -29.42
C LEU A 511 11.40 5.23 -28.72
N VAL A 512 12.50 4.59 -29.05
CA VAL A 512 12.89 3.30 -28.48
C VAL A 512 13.94 3.55 -27.40
N MET A 513 13.67 3.10 -26.18
CA MET A 513 14.51 3.28 -25.01
C MET A 513 15.06 1.94 -24.53
N TYR A 514 16.36 1.91 -24.25
CA TYR A 514 17.04 0.76 -23.69
C TYR A 514 18.01 1.21 -22.60
N ALA A 515 17.96 0.55 -21.44
CA ALA A 515 18.86 0.78 -20.30
C ALA A 515 19.09 2.27 -19.96
N GLY A 516 18.05 3.10 -19.98
CA GLY A 516 18.14 4.51 -19.62
C GLY A 516 18.49 5.48 -20.75
N THR A 517 18.69 5.00 -21.98
CA THR A 517 19.06 5.83 -23.15
C THR A 517 18.09 5.63 -24.31
N LEU A 518 17.89 6.65 -25.13
CA LEU A 518 17.19 6.49 -26.41
C LEU A 518 18.15 5.84 -27.41
N VAL A 519 17.75 4.71 -27.97
CA VAL A 519 18.57 3.95 -28.93
C VAL A 519 18.11 4.13 -30.36
N GLU A 520 16.85 4.49 -30.58
CA GLU A 520 16.32 4.77 -31.90
C GLU A 520 15.10 5.68 -31.84
N ALA A 521 14.92 6.54 -32.84
CA ALA A 521 13.74 7.37 -33.03
C ALA A 521 13.37 7.36 -34.52
N LEU A 522 12.14 7.00 -34.86
CA LEU A 522 11.73 6.85 -36.26
C LEU A 522 10.21 7.04 -36.44
N PRO A 523 9.75 7.45 -37.64
CA PRO A 523 8.34 7.43 -38.00
C PRO A 523 7.76 6.02 -37.86
N VAL A 524 6.54 5.91 -37.34
CA VAL A 524 5.95 4.59 -37.01
C VAL A 524 5.79 3.70 -38.25
N GLY A 525 5.47 4.29 -39.41
CA GLY A 525 5.29 3.57 -40.67
C GLY A 525 6.57 2.91 -41.20
N ARG A 526 7.72 3.24 -40.61
CA ARG A 526 9.02 2.61 -40.89
C ARG A 526 9.48 1.67 -39.78
N LEU A 527 8.72 1.49 -38.71
CA LEU A 527 9.16 0.67 -37.58
C LEU A 527 9.37 -0.79 -37.97
N ALA A 528 8.42 -1.37 -38.71
CA ALA A 528 8.47 -2.78 -39.12
C ALA A 528 9.65 -3.10 -40.05
N THR A 529 9.92 -2.24 -41.03
CA THR A 529 10.87 -2.52 -42.12
C THR A 529 12.18 -1.72 -42.04
N GLY A 530 12.12 -0.58 -41.36
CA GLY A 530 13.20 0.41 -41.28
C GLY A 530 13.90 0.47 -39.93
N ALA A 531 13.56 -0.35 -38.93
CA ALA A 531 14.32 -0.42 -37.68
C ALA A 531 15.80 -0.78 -37.94
N ARG A 532 16.70 0.12 -37.55
CA ARG A 532 18.14 0.03 -37.78
C ARG A 532 18.94 -0.37 -36.54
N HIS A 533 18.46 -0.08 -35.33
CA HIS A 533 19.14 -0.55 -34.14
C HIS A 533 18.86 -2.05 -33.93
N PRO A 534 19.87 -2.90 -33.69
CA PRO A 534 19.67 -4.34 -33.47
C PRO A 534 18.65 -4.67 -32.39
N TYR A 535 18.62 -3.91 -31.29
CA TYR A 535 17.58 -4.02 -30.26
C TYR A 535 16.17 -3.75 -30.80
N THR A 536 15.95 -2.62 -31.49
CA THR A 536 14.63 -2.29 -32.06
C THR A 536 14.18 -3.36 -33.03
N ARG A 537 15.09 -3.88 -33.87
CA ARG A 537 14.77 -4.96 -34.81
C ARG A 537 14.30 -6.23 -34.10
N GLN A 538 14.98 -6.61 -33.03
CA GLN A 538 14.59 -7.78 -32.23
C GLN A 538 13.28 -7.52 -31.48
N LEU A 539 13.08 -6.32 -30.92
CA LEU A 539 11.84 -5.94 -30.24
C LEU A 539 10.61 -6.02 -31.17
N VAL A 540 10.74 -5.54 -32.41
CA VAL A 540 9.70 -5.65 -33.44
C VAL A 540 9.48 -7.11 -33.84
N ALA A 541 10.55 -7.88 -34.02
CA ALA A 541 10.45 -9.29 -34.41
C ALA A 541 9.73 -10.13 -33.34
N SER A 542 9.88 -9.80 -32.06
CA SER A 542 9.19 -10.48 -30.94
C SER A 542 7.68 -10.25 -30.88
N VAL A 543 7.11 -9.39 -31.73
CA VAL A 543 5.66 -9.21 -31.83
C VAL A 543 5.09 -10.30 -32.74
N PRO A 544 4.23 -11.21 -32.23
CA PRO A 544 3.66 -12.28 -33.04
C PRO A 544 2.71 -11.73 -34.10
N ASP A 545 2.79 -12.29 -35.30
CA ASP A 545 1.86 -12.05 -36.42
C ASP A 545 0.96 -13.28 -36.60
N LEU A 546 -0.30 -13.09 -37.00
CA LEU A 546 -1.22 -14.18 -37.35
C LEU A 546 -0.72 -15.00 -38.55
N THR A 547 0.14 -14.42 -39.39
CA THR A 547 0.79 -15.12 -40.51
C THR A 547 2.10 -15.79 -40.14
N ALA A 548 2.55 -15.69 -38.88
CA ALA A 548 3.78 -16.34 -38.44
C ALA A 548 3.63 -17.87 -38.41
N ASP A 549 4.71 -18.56 -38.77
CA ASP A 549 4.80 -20.02 -38.71
C ASP A 549 4.64 -20.50 -37.25
N ARG A 550 3.56 -21.24 -36.98
CA ARG A 550 3.20 -21.71 -35.63
C ARG A 550 4.12 -22.84 -35.14
N ASP A 551 4.84 -23.50 -36.05
CA ASP A 551 5.73 -24.61 -35.72
C ASP A 551 7.14 -24.11 -35.33
N ARG A 552 7.40 -22.81 -35.46
CA ARG A 552 8.66 -22.18 -35.04
C ARG A 552 8.51 -21.49 -33.69
N PRO A 553 9.54 -21.54 -32.83
CA PRO A 553 9.52 -20.78 -31.59
C PRO A 553 9.46 -19.28 -31.89
N LEU A 554 8.73 -18.53 -31.05
CA LEU A 554 8.66 -17.09 -31.16
C LEU A 554 10.06 -16.48 -30.97
N PRO A 555 10.46 -15.51 -31.81
CA PRO A 555 11.74 -14.85 -31.66
C PRO A 555 11.80 -14.07 -30.35
N THR A 556 12.79 -14.38 -29.52
CA THR A 556 13.06 -13.72 -28.23
C THR A 556 14.36 -12.92 -28.29
N ILE A 557 14.47 -11.90 -27.45
CA ILE A 557 15.72 -11.17 -27.25
C ILE A 557 16.53 -11.92 -26.18
N GLU A 558 17.56 -12.64 -26.59
CA GLU A 558 18.40 -13.45 -25.70
C GLU A 558 19.01 -12.65 -24.54
N GLY A 559 19.11 -13.30 -23.37
CA GLY A 559 19.65 -12.70 -22.14
C GLY A 559 18.76 -11.64 -21.47
N GLY A 560 19.23 -11.12 -20.34
CA GLY A 560 18.54 -10.07 -19.57
C GLY A 560 19.11 -8.67 -19.81
N PRO A 561 18.34 -7.60 -19.55
CA PRO A 561 18.87 -6.23 -19.55
C PRO A 561 20.01 -6.07 -18.53
N PRO A 562 20.97 -5.15 -18.76
CA PRO A 562 22.10 -4.96 -17.86
C PRO A 562 21.65 -4.46 -16.50
N ASP A 563 22.40 -4.84 -15.46
CA ASP A 563 22.19 -4.33 -14.10
C ASP A 563 22.36 -2.80 -14.08
N PRO A 564 21.37 -2.02 -13.62
CA PRO A 564 21.49 -0.57 -13.45
C PRO A 564 22.66 -0.11 -12.57
N LEU A 565 23.21 -0.98 -11.70
CA LEU A 565 24.40 -0.71 -10.88
C LEU A 565 25.72 -0.99 -11.63
N ALA A 566 25.69 -1.84 -12.66
CA ALA A 566 26.86 -2.29 -13.41
C ALA A 566 26.69 -2.07 -14.91
N LEU A 567 26.38 -0.82 -15.29
CA LEU A 567 26.21 -0.44 -16.68
C LEU A 567 27.57 -0.40 -17.41
N PRO A 568 27.65 -0.91 -18.66
CA PRO A 568 28.88 -0.86 -19.44
C PRO A 568 29.23 0.59 -19.83
N SER A 569 30.52 0.85 -20.04
CA SER A 569 31.05 2.13 -20.53
C SER A 569 30.62 2.43 -21.97
N GLY A 570 30.49 1.38 -22.78
CA GLY A 570 30.13 1.47 -24.19
C GLY A 570 28.61 1.42 -24.46
N CYS A 571 28.23 0.74 -25.54
CA CYS A 571 26.84 0.48 -25.89
C CYS A 571 26.19 -0.44 -24.86
N ALA A 572 25.10 0.03 -24.23
CA ALA A 572 24.39 -0.76 -23.22
C ALA A 572 23.82 -2.09 -23.73
N PHE A 573 23.58 -2.20 -25.05
CA PHE A 573 23.04 -3.41 -25.68
C PHE A 573 24.13 -4.39 -26.15
N GLU A 574 25.43 -4.09 -25.95
CA GLU A 574 26.49 -4.87 -26.59
C GLU A 574 26.46 -6.38 -26.27
N ALA A 575 26.15 -6.74 -25.02
CA ALA A 575 26.17 -8.12 -24.56
C ALA A 575 25.10 -9.00 -25.22
N ARG A 576 24.05 -8.37 -25.76
CA ARG A 576 22.91 -9.00 -26.43
C ARG A 576 22.88 -8.69 -27.93
N CYS A 577 23.88 -7.95 -28.43
CA CYS A 577 23.90 -7.49 -29.81
C CYS A 577 24.59 -8.52 -30.71
N PRO A 578 23.87 -9.10 -31.71
CA PRO A 578 24.48 -10.04 -32.66
C PRO A 578 25.50 -9.37 -33.60
N ARG A 579 25.60 -8.04 -33.57
CA ARG A 579 26.54 -7.22 -34.38
C ARG A 579 27.59 -6.50 -33.53
N ARG A 580 27.81 -6.96 -32.30
CA ARG A 580 28.85 -6.43 -31.40
C ARG A 580 30.22 -6.44 -32.10
N ARG A 581 30.98 -5.35 -31.93
CA ARG A 581 32.41 -5.23 -32.26
C ARG A 581 33.12 -4.45 -31.14
N ASP A 582 34.44 -4.37 -31.20
CA ASP A 582 35.27 -3.81 -30.11
C ASP A 582 34.89 -2.38 -29.72
N ARG A 583 34.62 -1.51 -30.70
CA ARG A 583 34.18 -0.12 -30.46
C ARG A 583 32.91 -0.03 -29.60
N CYS A 584 32.03 -1.04 -29.66
CA CYS A 584 30.81 -1.08 -28.86
C CYS A 584 31.08 -1.26 -27.36
N ALA A 585 32.20 -1.87 -26.95
CA ALA A 585 32.56 -2.05 -25.54
C ALA A 585 33.16 -0.77 -24.94
N GLU A 586 33.92 -0.04 -25.77
CA GLU A 586 34.71 1.10 -25.34
C GLU A 586 33.89 2.41 -25.32
N GLN A 587 33.01 2.61 -26.30
CA GLN A 587 32.35 3.90 -26.53
C GLN A 587 30.85 3.76 -26.73
N ALA A 588 30.06 4.56 -26.00
CA ALA A 588 28.63 4.66 -26.21
C ALA A 588 28.35 5.39 -27.54
N PRO A 589 27.54 4.81 -28.45
CA PRO A 589 27.19 5.47 -29.71
C PRO A 589 26.32 6.71 -29.46
N PRO A 590 26.61 7.85 -30.11
CA PRO A 590 25.72 9.02 -30.07
C PRO A 590 24.43 8.75 -30.85
N LEU A 591 23.35 9.46 -30.50
CA LEU A 591 22.08 9.38 -31.21
C LEU A 591 22.16 10.23 -32.50
N ASP A 592 22.68 9.64 -33.57
CA ASP A 592 22.93 10.31 -34.85
C ASP A 592 21.70 10.34 -35.74
N ASP A 593 21.53 11.43 -36.51
CA ASP A 593 20.46 11.57 -37.50
C ASP A 593 20.88 10.93 -38.83
N LEU A 594 20.11 9.95 -39.28
CA LEU A 594 20.26 9.29 -40.58
C LEU A 594 19.41 9.96 -41.67
N GLY A 595 18.78 11.10 -41.37
CA GLY A 595 17.89 11.85 -42.24
C GLY A 595 16.45 11.37 -42.17
N THR A 596 15.50 12.16 -42.70
CA THR A 596 14.06 11.87 -42.74
C THR A 596 13.40 11.61 -41.38
N GLY A 597 13.94 12.22 -40.31
CA GLY A 597 13.43 12.08 -38.94
C GLY A 597 13.79 10.75 -38.28
N HIS A 598 14.78 10.03 -38.81
CA HIS A 598 15.27 8.76 -38.27
C HIS A 598 16.60 8.96 -37.56
N ARG A 599 16.62 8.80 -36.23
CA ARG A 599 17.85 8.85 -35.43
C ARG A 599 18.17 7.49 -34.82
N VAL A 600 19.44 7.13 -34.74
CA VAL A 600 19.90 5.86 -34.16
C VAL A 600 21.18 6.03 -33.36
N ALA A 601 21.25 5.37 -32.20
CA ALA A 601 22.45 5.27 -31.40
C ALA A 601 23.14 3.92 -31.63
N CYS A 602 23.80 3.76 -32.78
CA CYS A 602 24.49 2.52 -33.13
C CYS A 602 25.72 2.77 -34.00
N TRP A 603 26.86 2.15 -33.67
CA TRP A 603 28.05 2.18 -34.52
C TRP A 603 27.90 1.38 -35.82
N TYR A 604 27.04 0.36 -35.83
CA TYR A 604 26.86 -0.57 -36.96
C TYR A 604 25.37 -0.82 -37.23
N PRO A 605 24.62 0.22 -37.66
CA PRO A 605 23.19 0.11 -37.91
C PRO A 605 22.88 -0.94 -38.98
N LEU A 606 21.74 -1.61 -38.83
CA LEU A 606 21.24 -2.57 -39.82
C LEU A 606 20.86 -1.86 -41.13
N PRO A 607 21.00 -2.54 -42.29
CA PRO A 607 20.45 -2.02 -43.54
C PRO A 607 18.93 -2.00 -43.49
N VAL A 608 18.32 -1.12 -44.26
CA VAL A 608 16.86 -1.12 -44.45
C VAL A 608 16.48 -2.40 -45.18
N THR A 609 15.58 -3.20 -44.61
CA THR A 609 15.04 -4.35 -45.33
C THR A 609 13.97 -3.90 -46.31
N ALA A 610 14.08 -4.31 -47.58
CA ALA A 610 13.01 -4.12 -48.55
C ALA A 610 11.72 -4.76 -48.01
N ALA A 611 10.59 -4.06 -48.14
CA ALA A 611 9.30 -4.57 -47.69
C ALA A 611 9.00 -5.92 -48.37
N PRO A 612 8.45 -6.93 -47.66
CA PRO A 612 7.89 -8.10 -48.33
C PRO A 612 6.78 -7.61 -49.28
N LYS A 613 6.82 -8.05 -50.54
CA LYS A 613 5.79 -7.76 -51.53
C LYS A 613 4.44 -8.19 -50.95
N THR A 614 3.50 -7.27 -50.81
CA THR A 614 2.11 -7.57 -50.51
C THR A 614 1.62 -8.59 -51.53
N VAL A 615 1.35 -9.82 -51.07
CA VAL A 615 0.62 -10.81 -51.84
C VAL A 615 -0.81 -10.27 -51.93
N THR A 616 -1.18 -9.73 -53.09
CA THR A 616 -2.57 -9.46 -53.44
C THR A 616 -3.32 -10.78 -53.40
N ALA A 617 -4.24 -10.93 -52.44
CA ALA A 617 -5.20 -12.02 -52.44
C ALA A 617 -6.18 -11.80 -53.60
N SER A 618 -6.19 -12.74 -54.54
CA SER A 618 -7.23 -12.92 -55.56
C SER A 618 -8.48 -13.53 -54.95
#